data_AF-A0A1I3PJC0-F1
#
_entry.id   AF-A0A1I3PJC0-F1
#
_cell.length_a   1.000
_cell.length_b   1.000
_cell.length_c   1.000
_cell.angle_alpha   90.00
_cell.angle_beta   90.00
_cell.angle_gamma   90.00
#
_symmetry.space_group_name_H-M   'P 1'
#
loop_
_entity.id
_entity.type
_entity.pdbx_description
1 polymer ?
#
loop_
_entity_poly.entity_id
_entity_poly.type
_entity_poly.pdbx_seq_one_letter_code
_entity_poly.pdbx_strand_id
1 'polypeptide(L)'
;MRLLFFIFFTSLTTTAFSQQSDLNFNAWEKKGGWGIYNKKPDSHFNPLNIKKYREGYLISFSYIIGLFEFKNVNNKYCLIGYKWNATKENKEHKSIIVFWENANYLIDWDLPDEKMENRYKAIIFSKLFIDINESVVPYKEIGRGQILWAKEGVVQVIEDCGRYGQKITIKPSEVLNIE
;
A
#
# COMPACT_ATOMS: atom_id res chain seq x y z
N MET A 1 -55.94 -5.03 0.60
CA MET A 1 -55.11 -3.99 -0.04
C MET A 1 -53.76 -3.98 0.68
N ARG A 2 -52.69 -4.28 -0.06
CA ARG A 2 -51.31 -4.48 0.43
C ARG A 2 -50.70 -3.16 0.89
N LEU A 3 -49.87 -3.18 1.93
CA LEU A 3 -48.66 -2.35 1.97
C LEU A 3 -47.63 -2.97 2.93
N LEU A 4 -46.70 -3.75 2.37
CA LEU A 4 -45.47 -4.17 3.04
C LEU A 4 -44.47 -3.01 2.91
N PHE A 5 -44.18 -2.33 4.02
CA PHE A 5 -43.08 -1.38 4.10
C PHE A 5 -41.76 -2.16 4.17
N PHE A 6 -41.13 -2.38 3.03
CA PHE A 6 -39.72 -2.78 2.97
C PHE A 6 -38.87 -1.53 3.19
N ILE A 7 -38.38 -1.36 4.42
CA ILE A 7 -37.32 -0.37 4.71
C ILE A 7 -36.00 -1.00 4.27
N PHE A 8 -35.54 -0.62 3.08
CA PHE A 8 -34.18 -0.91 2.61
C PHE A 8 -33.21 -0.12 3.49
N PHE A 9 -32.62 -0.76 4.50
CA PHE A 9 -31.41 -0.26 5.15
C PHE A 9 -30.28 -0.36 4.12
N THR A 10 -30.09 0.69 3.33
CA THR A 10 -28.89 0.83 2.51
C THR A 10 -27.75 1.14 3.46
N SER A 11 -26.96 0.13 3.76
CA SER A 11 -25.69 0.27 4.45
C SER A 11 -24.79 1.18 3.60
N LEU A 12 -24.75 2.47 3.93
CA LEU A 12 -23.71 3.36 3.44
C LEU A 12 -22.39 2.83 3.99
N THR A 13 -21.67 2.04 3.19
CA THR A 13 -20.24 1.83 3.39
C THR A 13 -19.57 3.16 3.11
N THR A 14 -19.40 3.98 4.15
CA THR A 14 -18.50 5.12 4.12
C THR A 14 -17.11 4.57 3.88
N THR A 15 -16.67 4.56 2.62
CA THR A 15 -15.27 4.31 2.29
C THR A 15 -14.42 5.33 3.04
N ALA A 16 -13.21 4.95 3.46
CA ALA A 16 -12.28 5.73 4.28
C ALA A 16 -11.80 7.08 3.65
N PHE A 17 -12.47 7.56 2.61
CA PHE A 17 -12.11 8.70 1.76
C PHE A 17 -13.04 9.91 1.87
N SER A 18 -13.97 9.96 2.85
CA SER A 18 -14.98 11.02 2.96
C SER A 18 -14.45 12.45 3.28
N GLN A 19 -13.14 12.66 3.44
CA GLN A 19 -12.53 13.96 3.78
C GLN A 19 -11.47 14.44 2.78
N GLN A 20 -11.62 14.12 1.49
CA GLN A 20 -10.65 14.57 0.48
C GLN A 20 -10.66 16.11 0.28
N SER A 21 -11.73 16.80 0.69
CA SER A 21 -11.84 18.27 0.63
C SER A 21 -10.89 19.03 1.56
N ASP A 22 -10.37 18.38 2.61
CA ASP A 22 -9.46 19.00 3.59
C ASP A 22 -7.97 18.83 3.25
N LEU A 23 -7.67 18.14 2.16
CA LEU A 23 -6.31 17.86 1.69
C LEU A 23 -5.73 19.01 0.88
N ASN A 24 -4.49 19.38 1.15
CA ASN A 24 -3.78 20.47 0.46
C ASN A 24 -2.62 19.93 -0.38
N PHE A 25 -2.95 19.29 -1.50
CA PHE A 25 -1.97 18.75 -2.45
C PHE A 25 -0.98 19.81 -2.95
N ASN A 26 -1.43 21.05 -3.16
CA ASN A 26 -0.56 22.15 -3.59
C ASN A 26 0.53 22.46 -2.55
N ALA A 27 0.20 22.48 -1.25
CA ALA A 27 1.20 22.69 -0.20
C ALA A 27 2.15 21.50 -0.07
N TRP A 28 1.62 20.28 -0.18
CA TRP A 28 2.39 19.04 -0.17
C TRP A 28 3.44 19.02 -1.30
N GLU A 29 3.01 19.27 -2.53
CA GLU A 29 3.89 19.29 -3.71
C GLU A 29 4.91 20.43 -3.63
N LYS A 30 4.53 21.63 -3.17
CA LYS A 30 5.47 22.76 -2.98
C LYS A 30 6.58 22.45 -1.97
N LYS A 31 6.35 21.55 -1.01
CA LYS A 31 7.39 21.09 -0.07
C LYS A 31 8.34 20.06 -0.70
N GLY A 32 8.11 19.67 -1.96
CA GLY A 32 8.82 18.61 -2.67
C GLY A 32 8.24 17.22 -2.40
N GLY A 33 7.16 17.12 -1.61
CA GLY A 33 6.53 15.85 -1.28
C GLY A 33 5.86 15.23 -2.48
N TRP A 34 6.05 13.92 -2.65
CA TRP A 34 5.23 13.10 -3.55
C TRP A 34 5.12 11.70 -2.99
N GLY A 35 3.91 11.19 -2.86
CA GLY A 35 3.72 9.89 -2.24
C GLY A 35 4.21 9.87 -0.78
N ILE A 36 4.90 8.80 -0.39
CA ILE A 36 5.64 8.70 0.88
C ILE A 36 7.12 9.13 0.73
N TYR A 37 7.44 9.86 -0.35
CA TYR A 37 8.81 10.23 -0.74
C TYR A 37 9.00 11.74 -0.79
N ASN A 38 10.26 12.15 -0.81
CA ASN A 38 10.69 13.55 -0.95
C ASN A 38 10.85 14.00 -2.42
N LYS A 39 10.48 13.15 -3.39
CA LYS A 39 10.49 13.45 -4.81
C LYS A 39 9.62 12.45 -5.57
N LYS A 40 8.90 12.92 -6.59
CA LYS A 40 8.18 12.08 -7.55
C LYS A 40 9.14 11.14 -8.30
N PRO A 41 8.78 9.85 -8.53
CA PRO A 41 9.56 8.92 -9.33
C PRO A 41 9.60 9.35 -10.80
N ASP A 42 10.67 8.97 -11.47
CA ASP A 42 10.86 9.25 -12.89
C ASP A 42 10.10 8.24 -13.77
N SER A 43 9.86 7.03 -13.26
CA SER A 43 9.05 6.02 -13.96
C SER A 43 8.50 4.94 -13.02
N HIS A 44 7.54 4.18 -13.56
CA HIS A 44 6.96 2.98 -12.93
C HIS A 44 7.52 1.71 -13.55
N PHE A 45 7.49 0.61 -12.81
CA PHE A 45 7.72 -0.73 -13.34
C PHE A 45 6.81 -1.75 -12.67
N ASN A 46 6.58 -2.88 -13.34
CA ASN A 46 5.88 -4.02 -12.75
C ASN A 46 6.84 -4.83 -11.87
N PRO A 47 6.64 -4.90 -10.54
CA PRO A 47 7.51 -5.69 -9.65
C PRO A 47 7.55 -7.18 -10.02
N LEU A 48 6.46 -7.74 -10.55
CA LEU A 48 6.36 -9.15 -10.95
C LEU A 48 7.15 -9.51 -12.21
N ASN A 49 7.71 -8.52 -12.93
CA ASN A 49 8.70 -8.79 -13.98
C ASN A 49 10.04 -9.25 -13.39
N ILE A 50 10.28 -8.98 -12.10
CA ILE A 50 11.48 -9.39 -11.38
C ILE A 50 11.24 -10.75 -10.72
N LYS A 51 12.09 -11.73 -11.04
CA LYS A 51 11.93 -13.14 -10.63
C LYS A 51 11.66 -13.30 -9.13
N LYS A 52 12.44 -12.65 -8.26
CA LYS A 52 12.31 -12.82 -6.79
C LYS A 52 10.94 -12.41 -6.27
N TYR A 53 10.37 -11.33 -6.80
CA TYR A 53 9.05 -10.85 -6.40
C TYR A 53 7.93 -11.70 -7.01
N ARG A 54 8.08 -12.11 -8.28
CA ARG A 54 7.12 -13.02 -8.93
C ARG A 54 7.00 -14.36 -8.21
N GLU A 55 8.10 -14.91 -7.73
CA GLU A 55 8.12 -16.19 -7.01
C GLU A 55 7.80 -16.01 -5.51
N GLY A 56 8.06 -14.83 -4.96
CA GLY A 56 7.96 -14.55 -3.52
C GLY A 56 6.66 -13.91 -3.05
N TYR A 57 5.84 -13.31 -3.93
CA TYR A 57 4.68 -12.53 -3.48
C TYR A 57 3.66 -13.40 -2.75
N LEU A 58 3.31 -14.58 -3.27
CA LEU A 58 2.24 -15.40 -2.67
C LEU A 58 2.59 -15.84 -1.25
N ILE A 59 3.84 -16.27 -1.03
CA ILE A 59 4.31 -16.70 0.29
C ILE A 59 4.45 -15.51 1.25
N SER A 60 4.94 -14.35 0.79
CA SER A 60 5.08 -13.16 1.63
C SER A 60 3.71 -12.59 2.02
N PHE A 61 2.76 -12.57 1.09
CA PHE A 61 1.41 -12.08 1.36
C PHE A 61 0.60 -13.06 2.20
N SER A 62 0.71 -14.36 1.95
CA SER A 62 0.09 -15.38 2.81
C SER A 62 0.58 -15.29 4.25
N TYR A 63 1.86 -14.97 4.46
CA TYR A 63 2.43 -14.78 5.80
C TYR A 63 1.75 -13.62 6.55
N ILE A 64 1.62 -12.44 5.93
CA ILE A 64 0.91 -11.31 6.59
C ILE A 64 -0.60 -11.55 6.69
N ILE A 65 -1.23 -12.23 5.73
CA ILE A 65 -2.64 -12.65 5.85
C ILE A 65 -2.82 -13.52 7.08
N GLY A 66 -1.90 -14.45 7.32
CA GLY A 66 -1.94 -15.32 8.48
C GLY A 66 -1.69 -14.57 9.79
N LEU A 67 -0.68 -13.70 9.81
CA LEU A 67 -0.28 -12.94 10.99
C LEU A 67 -1.36 -11.96 11.46
N PHE A 68 -2.06 -11.31 10.53
CA PHE A 68 -3.10 -10.32 10.83
C PHE A 68 -4.52 -10.91 10.77
N GLU A 69 -4.65 -12.24 10.76
CA GLU A 69 -5.94 -12.96 10.82
C GLU A 69 -6.92 -12.72 9.65
N PHE A 70 -6.42 -12.36 8.47
CA PHE A 70 -7.24 -12.13 7.26
C PHE A 70 -7.47 -13.39 6.40
N LYS A 71 -7.28 -14.59 6.96
CA LYS A 71 -7.34 -15.88 6.21
C LYS A 71 -8.69 -16.15 5.56
N ASN A 72 -9.79 -15.61 6.10
CA ASN A 72 -11.16 -15.93 5.69
C ASN A 72 -11.78 -14.92 4.71
N VAL A 73 -11.00 -13.98 4.17
CA VAL A 73 -11.48 -12.98 3.21
C VAL A 73 -10.66 -12.99 1.92
N ASN A 74 -11.22 -12.41 0.85
CA ASN A 74 -10.45 -12.15 -0.36
C ASN A 74 -9.50 -10.98 -0.11
N ASN A 75 -8.21 -11.27 -0.06
CA ASN A 75 -7.18 -10.28 0.18
C ASN A 75 -6.81 -9.60 -1.14
N LYS A 76 -7.05 -8.30 -1.22
CA LYS A 76 -6.82 -7.49 -2.42
C LYS A 76 -5.56 -6.67 -2.23
N TYR A 77 -4.66 -6.80 -3.19
CA TYR A 77 -3.40 -6.07 -3.20
C TYR A 77 -3.25 -5.30 -4.50
N CYS A 78 -2.57 -4.16 -4.40
CA CYS A 78 -2.03 -3.46 -5.53
C CYS A 78 -0.51 -3.32 -5.38
N LEU A 79 0.26 -3.77 -6.38
CA LEU A 79 1.72 -3.76 -6.40
C LEU A 79 2.24 -2.77 -7.45
N ILE A 80 3.10 -1.85 -7.06
CA ILE A 80 3.70 -0.89 -7.99
C ILE A 80 5.18 -0.68 -7.69
N GLY A 81 6.01 -0.70 -8.73
CA GLY A 81 7.43 -0.38 -8.63
C GLY A 81 7.67 1.08 -9.03
N TYR A 82 8.47 1.80 -8.25
CA TYR A 82 8.89 3.16 -8.54
C TYR A 82 10.39 3.21 -8.80
N LYS A 83 10.81 4.00 -9.78
CA LYS A 83 12.21 4.20 -10.15
C LYS A 83 12.56 5.68 -10.17
N TRP A 84 13.67 6.02 -9.51
CA TRP A 84 14.36 7.30 -9.61
C TRP A 84 15.71 7.08 -10.28
N ASN A 85 15.95 7.78 -11.38
CA ASN A 85 17.18 7.68 -12.15
C ASN A 85 18.34 8.31 -11.39
N ALA A 86 19.55 7.80 -11.63
CA ALA A 86 20.76 8.40 -11.09
C ALA A 86 20.90 9.85 -11.57
N THR A 87 21.36 10.72 -10.66
CA THR A 87 21.74 12.09 -10.95
C THR A 87 23.22 12.26 -10.61
N LYS A 88 23.78 13.47 -10.80
CA LYS A 88 25.15 13.76 -10.35
C LYS A 88 25.33 13.58 -8.84
N GLU A 89 24.25 13.76 -8.07
CA GLU A 89 24.28 13.81 -6.60
C GLU A 89 23.76 12.52 -5.94
N ASN A 90 22.94 11.74 -6.65
CA ASN A 90 22.24 10.58 -6.07
C ASN A 90 22.31 9.37 -7.00
N LYS A 91 22.46 8.17 -6.41
CA LYS A 91 22.40 6.90 -7.13
C LYS A 91 20.98 6.57 -7.57
N GLU A 92 20.86 5.69 -8.57
CA GLU A 92 19.56 5.11 -8.94
C GLU A 92 18.92 4.45 -7.71
N HIS A 93 17.62 4.70 -7.53
CA HIS A 93 16.84 4.12 -6.45
C HIS A 93 15.58 3.48 -7.01
N LYS A 94 15.20 2.34 -6.42
CA LYS A 94 13.93 1.66 -6.69
C LYS A 94 13.25 1.33 -5.37
N SER A 95 11.93 1.42 -5.38
CA SER A 95 11.08 0.92 -4.30
C SER A 95 9.91 0.14 -4.91
N ILE A 96 9.38 -0.80 -4.14
CA ILE A 96 8.19 -1.57 -4.50
C ILE A 96 7.17 -1.35 -3.39
N ILE A 97 6.07 -0.71 -3.76
CA ILE A 97 4.98 -0.48 -2.84
C ILE A 97 3.92 -1.56 -3.03
N VAL A 98 3.45 -2.08 -1.90
CA VAL A 98 2.28 -2.94 -1.79
C VAL A 98 1.22 -2.16 -1.03
N PHE A 99 0.06 -1.94 -1.66
CA PHE A 99 -1.14 -1.50 -0.97
C PHE A 99 -2.03 -2.73 -0.71
N TRP A 100 -2.25 -3.06 0.56
CA TRP A 100 -3.18 -4.09 0.98
C TRP A 100 -4.54 -3.46 1.26
N GLU A 101 -5.44 -3.51 0.28
CA GLU A 101 -6.67 -2.71 0.24
C GLU A 101 -7.62 -3.02 1.40
N ASN A 102 -7.84 -4.30 1.69
CA ASN A 102 -8.80 -4.71 2.71
C ASN A 102 -8.29 -4.58 4.15
N ALA A 103 -6.98 -4.44 4.35
CA ALA A 103 -6.38 -4.22 5.65
C ALA A 103 -5.89 -2.77 5.85
N ASN A 104 -6.01 -1.91 4.82
CA ASN A 104 -5.55 -0.52 4.83
C ASN A 104 -4.07 -0.36 5.20
N TYR A 105 -3.19 -1.22 4.66
CA TYR A 105 -1.74 -1.10 4.85
C TYR A 105 -1.02 -0.66 3.59
N LEU A 106 -0.04 0.24 3.73
CA LEU A 106 0.92 0.59 2.69
C LEU A 106 2.32 0.12 3.09
N ILE A 107 2.95 -0.70 2.26
CA ILE A 107 4.19 -1.41 2.60
C ILE A 107 5.26 -1.11 1.54
N ASP A 108 6.43 -0.61 1.95
CA ASP A 108 7.63 -0.51 1.10
C ASP A 108 8.40 -1.83 1.16
N TRP A 109 7.98 -2.75 0.30
CA TRP A 109 8.40 -4.14 0.32
C TRP A 109 9.75 -4.35 -0.35
N ASP A 110 10.73 -4.77 0.45
CA ASP A 110 12.03 -5.23 -0.02
C ASP A 110 12.17 -6.72 0.28
N LEU A 111 12.31 -7.53 -0.76
CA LEU A 111 12.54 -8.97 -0.62
C LEU A 111 14.04 -9.25 -0.72
N PRO A 112 14.70 -9.75 0.35
CA PRO A 112 16.14 -10.02 0.33
C PRO A 112 16.57 -10.97 -0.79
N ASP A 113 17.74 -10.71 -1.38
CA ASP A 113 18.31 -11.52 -2.47
C ASP A 113 18.85 -12.88 -1.98
N GLU A 114 19.19 -12.97 -0.70
CA GLU A 114 19.75 -14.18 -0.10
C GLU A 114 18.75 -15.34 -0.08
N LYS A 115 19.26 -16.56 -0.24
CA LYS A 115 18.50 -17.81 -0.10
C LYS A 115 18.27 -18.14 1.38
N MET A 116 17.71 -17.21 2.13
CA MET A 116 17.26 -17.47 3.49
C MET A 116 15.89 -18.14 3.45
N GLU A 117 15.76 -19.25 4.19
CA GLU A 117 14.56 -20.11 4.26
C GLU A 117 13.28 -19.33 4.64
N ASN A 118 13.44 -18.19 5.33
CA ASN A 118 12.34 -17.36 5.83
C ASN A 118 12.31 -15.93 5.27
N ARG A 119 12.92 -15.68 4.10
CA ARG A 119 12.98 -14.32 3.51
C ARG A 119 11.61 -13.68 3.27
N TYR A 120 10.55 -14.48 3.15
CA TYR A 120 9.18 -13.99 3.01
C TYR A 120 8.71 -13.21 4.26
N LYS A 121 9.27 -13.50 5.44
CA LYS A 121 9.03 -12.73 6.68
C LYS A 121 9.60 -11.32 6.60
N ALA A 122 10.47 -11.00 5.65
CA ALA A 122 11.01 -9.64 5.47
C ALA A 122 9.93 -8.59 5.18
N ILE A 123 8.75 -8.99 4.69
CA ILE A 123 7.64 -8.08 4.44
C ILE A 123 7.16 -7.33 5.71
N ILE A 124 7.24 -7.93 6.89
CA ILE A 124 6.89 -7.24 8.16
C ILE A 124 8.02 -6.34 8.68
N PHE A 125 9.24 -6.55 8.17
CA PHE A 125 10.42 -5.72 8.44
C PHE A 125 10.71 -4.78 7.27
N SER A 126 9.71 -4.56 6.41
CA SER A 126 9.77 -3.58 5.32
C SER A 126 10.21 -2.22 5.85
N LYS A 127 10.90 -1.44 5.00
CA LYS A 127 11.35 -0.09 5.36
C LYS A 127 10.20 0.77 5.88
N LEU A 128 9.00 0.56 5.33
CA LEU A 128 7.77 1.20 5.74
C LEU A 128 6.66 0.16 5.80
N PHE A 129 5.96 0.08 6.94
CA PHE A 129 4.75 -0.70 7.14
C PHE A 129 3.73 0.23 7.80
N ILE A 130 2.92 0.89 6.98
CA ILE A 130 2.07 2.00 7.41
C ILE A 130 0.64 1.51 7.56
N ASP A 131 0.11 1.54 8.78
CA ASP A 131 -1.34 1.47 9.00
C ASP A 131 -1.95 2.81 8.59
N ILE A 132 -2.74 2.80 7.51
CA ILE A 132 -3.34 4.02 6.96
C ILE A 132 -4.40 4.59 7.90
N ASN A 133 -5.04 3.77 8.73
CA ASN A 133 -6.07 4.26 9.65
C ASN A 133 -5.45 4.99 10.85
N GLU A 134 -4.28 4.56 11.30
CA GLU A 134 -3.66 5.09 12.53
C GLU A 134 -2.58 6.15 12.28
N SER A 135 -1.84 6.02 11.18
CA SER A 135 -0.59 6.79 10.97
C SER A 135 -0.68 7.83 9.86
N VAL A 136 -1.84 8.03 9.24
CA VAL A 136 -2.01 8.91 8.09
C VAL A 136 -2.98 10.05 8.40
N VAL A 137 -2.47 11.29 8.36
CA VAL A 137 -3.22 12.51 8.67
C VAL A 137 -3.02 13.55 7.56
N PRO A 138 -3.93 14.53 7.41
CA PRO A 138 -3.70 15.65 6.50
C PRO A 138 -2.34 16.31 6.73
N TYR A 139 -1.64 16.70 5.66
CA TYR A 139 -0.29 17.26 5.73
C TYR A 139 -0.16 18.42 6.73
N LYS A 140 -1.19 19.27 6.83
CA LYS A 140 -1.23 20.40 7.77
C LYS A 140 -1.16 20.00 9.25
N GLU A 141 -1.47 18.74 9.58
CA GLU A 141 -1.50 18.17 10.92
C GLU A 141 -0.20 17.42 11.28
N ILE A 142 0.71 17.26 10.31
CA ILE A 142 2.05 16.74 10.55
C ILE A 142 2.88 17.85 11.23
N GLY A 143 2.58 18.09 12.51
CA GLY A 143 3.47 18.80 13.42
C GLY A 143 4.75 17.98 13.67
N ARG A 144 5.61 18.42 14.59
CA ARG A 144 6.92 17.78 14.92
C ARG A 144 6.84 16.33 15.46
N GLY A 145 5.71 15.63 15.32
CA GLY A 145 5.53 14.22 15.69
C GLY A 145 6.23 13.29 14.68
N GLN A 146 7.04 12.37 15.18
CA GLN A 146 8.02 11.62 14.40
C GLN A 146 7.49 10.35 13.67
N ILE A 147 6.17 10.14 13.58
CA ILE A 147 5.61 8.84 13.09
C ILE A 147 4.35 9.02 12.21
N LEU A 148 4.05 10.24 11.72
CA LEU A 148 2.86 10.49 10.89
C LEU A 148 3.21 10.68 9.40
N TRP A 149 2.32 10.20 8.54
CA TRP A 149 2.42 10.30 7.08
C TRP A 149 1.36 11.24 6.51
N ALA A 150 1.73 11.99 5.46
CA ALA A 150 0.80 12.87 4.77
C ALA A 150 -0.23 12.09 3.99
N LYS A 151 -1.51 12.35 4.30
CA LYS A 151 -2.66 11.76 3.60
C LYS A 151 -2.63 12.10 2.11
N GLU A 152 -2.22 13.30 1.75
CA GLU A 152 -1.97 13.73 0.36
C GLU A 152 -1.02 12.77 -0.35
N GLY A 153 0.10 12.46 0.31
CA GLY A 153 1.09 11.52 -0.19
C GLY A 153 0.53 10.11 -0.34
N VAL A 154 -0.07 9.56 0.71
CA VAL A 154 -0.64 8.21 0.65
C VAL A 154 -1.72 8.08 -0.42
N VAL A 155 -2.59 9.09 -0.58
CA VAL A 155 -3.59 9.14 -1.65
C VAL A 155 -2.93 9.11 -3.03
N GLN A 156 -1.87 9.90 -3.25
CA GLN A 156 -1.12 9.87 -4.51
C GLN A 156 -0.60 8.46 -4.82
N VAL A 157 -0.06 7.73 -3.84
CA VAL A 157 0.44 6.36 -4.03
C VAL A 157 -0.68 5.38 -4.36
N ILE A 158 -1.80 5.45 -3.64
CA ILE A 158 -2.98 4.57 -3.87
C ILE A 158 -3.56 4.83 -5.26
N GLU A 159 -3.71 6.08 -5.67
CA GLU A 159 -4.20 6.45 -7.00
C GLU A 159 -3.26 5.97 -8.10
N ASP A 160 -1.95 6.16 -7.93
CA ASP A 160 -0.94 5.67 -8.89
C ASP A 160 -1.00 4.14 -8.99
N CYS A 161 -1.14 3.45 -7.86
CA CYS A 161 -1.30 2.01 -7.85
C CYS A 161 -2.57 1.58 -8.59
N GLY A 162 -3.70 2.26 -8.36
CA GLY A 162 -4.96 1.98 -9.06
C GLY A 162 -4.87 2.12 -10.59
N ARG A 163 -3.99 3.00 -11.09
CA ARG A 163 -3.77 3.29 -12.51
C ARG A 163 -2.69 2.43 -13.17
N TYR A 164 -1.55 2.25 -12.50
CA TYR A 164 -0.34 1.66 -13.09
C TYR A 164 0.12 0.37 -12.39
N GLY A 165 -0.42 0.09 -11.21
CA GLY A 165 -0.07 -1.06 -10.40
C GLY A 165 -0.70 -2.37 -10.88
N GLN A 166 -0.13 -3.47 -10.39
CA GLN A 166 -0.64 -4.82 -10.60
C GLN A 166 -1.64 -5.17 -9.52
N LYS A 167 -2.86 -5.48 -9.92
CA LYS A 167 -3.94 -5.87 -9.02
C LYS A 167 -3.89 -7.38 -8.81
N ILE A 168 -3.80 -7.79 -7.55
CA ILE A 168 -3.74 -9.20 -7.13
C ILE A 168 -4.89 -9.44 -6.17
N THR A 169 -5.54 -10.59 -6.30
CA THR A 169 -6.49 -11.08 -5.29
C THR A 169 -6.04 -12.47 -4.86
N ILE A 170 -5.86 -12.66 -3.56
CA ILE A 170 -5.59 -13.96 -2.95
C ILE A 170 -6.86 -14.36 -2.21
N LYS A 171 -7.53 -15.41 -2.69
CA LYS A 171 -8.71 -15.99 -2.06
C LYS A 171 -8.30 -16.80 -0.83
N PRO A 172 -9.22 -17.05 0.11
CA PRO A 172 -8.97 -17.94 1.25
C PRO A 172 -8.34 -19.30 0.88
N SER A 173 -8.78 -19.89 -0.24
CA SER A 173 -8.27 -21.18 -0.73
C SER A 173 -6.85 -21.12 -1.31
N GLU A 174 -6.33 -19.93 -1.59
CA GLU A 174 -5.01 -19.70 -2.17
C GLU A 174 -3.98 -19.27 -1.10
N VAL A 175 -4.43 -18.97 0.12
CA VAL A 175 -3.56 -18.62 1.24
C VAL A 175 -2.74 -19.85 1.63
N LEU A 176 -1.43 -19.70 1.64
CA LEU A 176 -0.53 -20.76 2.08
C LEU A 176 -0.58 -20.87 3.61
N ASN A 177 -0.65 -22.10 4.11
CA ASN A 177 -0.44 -22.39 5.53
C ASN A 177 1.06 -22.32 5.82
N ILE A 178 1.48 -21.21 6.41
CA ILE A 178 2.88 -20.92 6.74
C ILE A 178 2.98 -20.81 8.26
N GLU A 179 3.96 -21.49 8.85
CA GLU A 179 4.28 -21.50 10.29
C GLU A 179 5.25 -20.36 10.71
#